data_AF-A0A317PL34-F1
#
_entry.id   AF-A0A317PL34-F1
#
_cell.length_a   1.000
_cell.length_b   1.000
_cell.length_c   1.000
_cell.angle_alpha   90.00
_cell.angle_beta   90.00
_cell.angle_gamma   90.00
#
_symmetry.space_group_name_H-M   'P 1'
#
loop_
_entity.id
_entity.type
_entity.pdbx_description
1 polymer ?
#
loop_
_entity_poly.entity_id
_entity_poly.type
_entity_poly.pdbx_seq_one_letter_code
_entity_poly.pdbx_strand_id
1 'polypeptide(L)' 'MLKQQNMTETAAAVLHFLPSDIWTRVDDVARITGITSPRCQLILTQLSMAGLVKENGGDGGKFTRCQ' A
#
# COMPACT_ATOMS: atom_id res chain seq x y z
N MET A 1 13.08 6.34 -11.93
CA MET A 1 12.57 6.05 -10.56
C MET A 1 11.77 7.26 -10.09
N LEU A 2 10.48 7.10 -9.79
CA LEU A 2 9.70 8.17 -9.14
C LEU A 2 10.40 8.50 -7.82
N LYS A 3 10.98 9.70 -7.70
CA LYS A 3 11.57 10.12 -6.43
C LYS A 3 10.42 10.30 -5.44
N GLN A 4 10.42 9.53 -4.37
CA GLN A 4 9.42 9.54 -3.28
C GLN A 4 9.33 10.90 -2.54
N GLN A 5 9.99 11.95 -3.03
CA GLN A 5 10.12 13.28 -2.41
C GLN A 5 8.79 14.01 -2.17
N ASN A 6 7.71 13.62 -2.88
CA ASN A 6 6.37 14.21 -2.71
C ASN A 6 5.39 13.25 -2.00
N MET A 7 5.89 12.18 -1.39
CA MET A 7 5.06 11.22 -0.67
C MET A 7 4.71 11.75 0.72
N THR A 8 3.44 11.65 1.11
CA THR A 8 3.03 11.95 2.48
C THR A 8 3.62 10.93 3.46
N GLU A 9 3.87 11.33 4.70
CA GLU A 9 4.38 10.42 5.73
C GLU A 9 3.49 9.19 5.91
N THR A 10 2.16 9.36 5.81
CA THR A 10 1.21 8.25 5.88
C THR A 10 1.37 7.28 4.71
N ALA A 11 1.54 7.77 3.48
CA ALA A 11 1.75 6.90 2.31
C ALA A 11 3.11 6.19 2.37
N ALA A 12 4.14 6.87 2.89
CA ALA A 12 5.44 6.28 3.12
C ALA A 12 5.37 5.16 4.18
N ALA A 13 4.63 5.37 5.27
CA ALA A 13 4.39 4.34 6.27
C ALA A 13 3.67 3.12 5.69
N VAL A 14 2.57 3.34 4.95
CA VAL A 14 1.84 2.26 4.26
C VAL A 14 2.77 1.45 3.34
N LEU A 15 3.60 2.13 2.53
CA LEU A 15 4.56 1.49 1.64
C LEU A 15 5.68 0.75 2.39
N HIS A 16 6.11 1.28 3.55
CA HIS A 16 7.14 0.67 4.39
C HIS A 16 6.65 -0.65 5.02
N PHE A 17 5.39 -0.70 5.48
CA PHE A 17 4.83 -1.89 6.11
C PHE A 17 4.31 -2.95 5.13
N LEU A 18 4.41 -2.71 3.82
CA LEU A 18 4.09 -3.70 2.79
C LEU A 18 5.32 -4.56 2.46
N PRO A 19 5.26 -5.88 2.73
CA PRO A 19 6.27 -6.81 2.25
C PRO A 19 6.25 -6.93 0.72
N SER A 20 7.39 -7.32 0.13
CA SER A 20 7.52 -7.56 -1.31
C SER A 20 7.24 -9.02 -1.71
N ASP A 21 7.30 -9.92 -0.75
CA ASP A 21 7.21 -11.38 -0.92
C ASP A 21 5.84 -11.96 -0.56
N ILE A 22 5.00 -11.18 0.14
CA ILE A 22 3.71 -11.65 0.66
C ILE A 22 2.58 -10.69 0.26
N TRP A 23 1.45 -11.26 -0.15
CA TRP A 23 0.20 -10.51 -0.34
C TRP A 23 -0.44 -10.16 0.99
N THR A 24 -0.56 -8.87 1.28
CA THR A 24 -1.05 -8.35 2.57
C THR A 24 -2.43 -7.73 2.41
N ARG A 25 -3.36 -8.02 3.33
CA ARG A 25 -4.71 -7.42 3.28
C ARG A 25 -4.69 -5.96 3.69
N VAL A 26 -5.58 -5.15 3.10
CA VAL A 26 -5.75 -3.74 3.47
C VAL A 26 -5.96 -3.58 4.99
N ASP A 27 -6.79 -4.42 5.59
CA ASP A 27 -7.12 -4.33 7.02
C ASP A 27 -5.90 -4.55 7.93
N ASP A 28 -4.96 -5.42 7.53
CA ASP A 28 -3.74 -5.66 8.28
C ASP A 28 -2.84 -4.42 8.26
N VAL A 29 -2.68 -3.80 7.07
CA VAL A 29 -1.89 -2.58 6.92
C VAL A 29 -2.54 -1.41 7.64
N ALA A 30 -3.87 -1.27 7.53
CA ALA A 30 -4.65 -0.24 8.21
C ALA A 30 -4.48 -0.32 9.73
N ARG A 31 -4.53 -1.54 10.30
CA ARG A 31 -4.31 -1.79 11.73
C ARG A 31 -2.90 -1.38 12.18
N ILE A 32 -1.87 -1.74 11.41
CA ILE A 32 -0.47 -1.44 11.76
C ILE A 32 -0.18 0.07 11.66
N THR A 33 -0.72 0.73 10.63
CA THR A 33 -0.51 2.16 10.38
C THR A 33 -1.44 3.07 11.18
N GLY A 34 -2.45 2.52 11.84
CA GLY A 34 -3.42 3.27 12.65
C GLY A 34 -4.39 4.12 11.83
N ILE A 35 -4.55 3.84 10.54
CA ILE A 35 -5.51 4.52 9.67
C ILE A 35 -6.72 3.63 9.37
N THR A 36 -7.81 4.22 8.90
CA THR A 36 -9.01 3.46 8.53
C THR A 36 -8.78 2.62 7.27
N SER A 37 -9.43 1.46 7.16
CA SER A 37 -9.34 0.60 5.97
C SER A 37 -9.65 1.34 4.65
N PRO A 38 -10.70 2.19 4.56
CA PRO A 38 -10.96 2.96 3.34
C PRO A 38 -9.82 3.93 2.99
N ARG A 39 -9.21 4.59 3.99
CA ARG A 39 -8.05 5.47 3.76
C ARG A 39 -6.83 4.67 3.32
N CYS A 40 -6.59 3.52 3.94
CA CYS A 40 -5.51 2.61 3.54
C CYS A 40 -5.70 2.11 2.10
N GLN A 41 -6.91 1.72 1.73
CA GLN A 41 -7.24 1.28 0.37
C GLN A 41 -6.99 2.39 -0.65
N LEU A 42 -7.43 3.62 -0.39
CA LEU A 42 -7.16 4.76 -1.28
C LEU A 42 -5.66 5.00 -1.48
N ILE A 43 -4.87 4.96 -0.41
CA ILE A 43 -3.41 5.10 -0.49
C ILE A 43 -2.81 3.96 -1.32
N LEU A 44 -3.21 2.72 -1.05
CA LEU A 44 -2.73 1.53 -1.76
C LEU A 44 -3.06 1.59 -3.26
N THR A 45 -4.27 2.02 -3.63
CA THR A 45 -4.65 2.26 -5.01
C THR A 45 -3.77 3.33 -5.66
N GLN A 46 -3.49 4.45 -4.97
CA GLN A 46 -2.59 5.49 -5.48
C GLN A 46 -1.15 4.99 -5.66
N LEU A 47 -0.64 4.20 -4.71
CA LEU A 47 0.67 3.57 -4.81
C LEU A 47 0.71 2.56 -5.97
N SER A 48 -0.39 1.84 -6.23
CA SER A 48 -0.52 0.89 -7.33
C SER A 48 -0.46 1.59 -8.68
N MET A 49 -1.22 2.69 -8.83
CA MET A 49 -1.17 3.54 -10.02
C MET A 49 0.22 4.15 -10.25
N ALA A 50 0.97 4.43 -9.18
CA ALA A 50 2.36 4.89 -9.26
C ALA A 50 3.38 3.77 -9.54
N GLY A 51 2.94 2.51 -9.65
CA GLY A 51 3.78 1.34 -9.88
C GLY A 51 4.60 0.89 -8.67
N LEU A 52 4.27 1.35 -7.46
CA LEU A 52 5.01 1.05 -6.23
C LEU A 52 4.50 -0.19 -5.50
N VAL A 53 3.24 -0.57 -5.73
CA VAL A 53 2.64 -1.80 -5.21
C VAL A 53 1.83 -2.49 -6.32
N LYS A 54 1.52 -3.76 -6.13
CA LYS A 54 0.60 -4.53 -6.98
C LYS A 54 -0.62 -4.91 -6.17
N GLU A 55 -1.77 -4.90 -6.83
CA GLU A 55 -3.02 -5.42 -6.28
C GLU A 55 -3.28 -6.83 -6.81
N ASN A 56 -3.78 -7.72 -5.95
CA ASN A 56 -4.25 -9.03 -6.37
C ASN A 56 -5.71 -8.91 -6.83
N GLY A 57 -5.94 -8.86 -8.14
CA GLY A 57 -7.25 -8.63 -8.75
C GLY A 57 -8.30 -9.72 -8.53
N GLY A 58 -7.98 -10.82 -7.84
CA GLY A 58 -8.92 -11.91 -7.56
C GLY A 58 -9.73 -11.76 -6.27
N ASP A 59 -9.28 -10.95 -5.30
CA ASP A 59 -9.83 -10.94 -3.93
C ASP A 59 -9.96 -9.52 -3.34
N GLY A 60 -9.95 -8.49 -4.22
CA GLY A 60 -10.19 -7.08 -3.92
C GLY A 60 -9.75 -6.62 -2.53
N GLY A 61 -8.46 -6.31 -2.34
CA GLY A 61 -7.95 -5.85 -1.05
C GLY A 61 -6.70 -6.54 -0.54
N LYS A 62 -5.91 -7.18 -1.42
CA LYS A 62 -4.57 -7.67 -1.10
C LYS A 62 -3.53 -6.97 -1.96
N PHE A 63 -2.46 -6.48 -1.32
CA PHE A 63 -1.40 -5.72 -1.96
C PHE A 63 -0.02 -6.28 -1.60
N THR A 64 0.94 -6.15 -2.50
CA THR A 64 2.36 -6.44 -2.26
C THR A 64 3.21 -5.35 -2.88
N ARG A 65 4.42 -5.11 -2.35
CA ARG A 65 5.31 -4.06 -2.85
C ARG A 65 5.99 -4.47 -4.17
N CYS A 66 6.08 -3.54 -5.12
CA CYS A 66 6.98 -3.66 -6.26
C CYS A 66 8.41 -3.36 -5.75
N GLN A 67 9.36 -4.28 -5.97
CA GLN A 67 10.75 -4.14 -5.53
C GLN A 67 11.37 -2.77 -5.87
#